data_AF-A0A0Q8F2S2-F1
#
_entry.id   AF-A0A0Q8F2S2-F1
#
_cell.length_a   1.000
_cell.length_b   1.000
_cell.length_c   1.000
_cell.angle_alpha   90.00
_cell.angle_beta   90.00
_cell.angle_gamma   90.00
#
_symmetry.space_group_name_H-M   'P 1'
#
loop_
_entity.id
_entity.type
_entity.pdbx_description
1 polymer ?
#
loop_
_entity_poly.entity_id
_entity_poly.type
_entity_poly.pdbx_seq_one_letter_code
_entity_poly.pdbx_strand_id
1 'polypeptide(L)'
;MRKAMQIGAWLVVMASVWVASPSIAQEGPPPEVPGRVESDPQLAAASQAWHDAWRANVEAHLRTVAARGTPRDLLVAGWLWPRSGDDVDIQARAWAQSGAWIEAAYAASTGEDPLVDWALLNACPKNGVRCDRGRLLQRLMTADPGNAEVLLAAYHDAVERKDTDAAERYWQAAANATHYRGHFSDVGLLMATTLRQVRVPPLDPALAAAMGEDFRIGRAATPQDLAGMAVMGINAAIAIPSLSPITQRCRPQLAELPADARSTCKRIYTLMADDTSIVITPAVALPQLVQWADTDAERAAARERLRQFAWVYENVMQLYQRPADARRLPDDHVDVFLREGELAAMRHQLQANGIALEPPAGWQPENPRYRALLTGTPPTAP
;
A
#
# COMPACT_ATOMS: atom_id res chain seq x y z
N MET A 1 -18.31 -18.60 26.02
CA MET A 1 -17.71 -18.56 24.67
C MET A 1 -17.80 -17.15 24.11
N ARG A 2 -16.85 -16.28 24.49
CA ARG A 2 -16.71 -14.89 24.02
C ARG A 2 -15.27 -14.76 23.57
N LYS A 3 -14.98 -14.83 22.25
CA LYS A 3 -13.69 -14.46 21.64
C LYS A 3 -13.62 -14.51 20.10
N ALA A 4 -14.74 -14.56 19.37
CA ALA A 4 -14.70 -14.72 17.90
C ALA A 4 -15.03 -13.45 17.09
N MET A 5 -15.29 -12.30 17.71
CA MET A 5 -15.65 -11.06 16.98
C MET A 5 -14.63 -9.95 17.22
N GLN A 6 -13.46 -10.04 16.58
CA GLN A 6 -12.59 -8.87 16.38
C GLN A 6 -11.46 -9.05 15.34
N ILE A 7 -11.62 -9.93 14.35
CA ILE A 7 -10.54 -10.29 13.39
C ILE A 7 -10.80 -9.74 11.96
N GLY A 8 -11.74 -8.81 11.79
CA GLY A 8 -12.20 -8.35 10.47
C GLY A 8 -11.34 -7.31 9.75
N ALA A 9 -10.20 -6.88 10.30
CA ALA A 9 -9.38 -5.83 9.69
C ALA A 9 -7.93 -5.95 10.16
N TRP A 10 -7.15 -6.88 9.62
CA TRP A 10 -5.80 -7.14 10.14
C TRP A 10 -4.65 -6.87 9.15
N LEU A 11 -4.77 -7.02 7.83
CA LEU A 11 -3.60 -6.82 6.95
C LEU A 11 -3.39 -5.36 6.51
N VAL A 12 -4.45 -4.64 6.13
CA VAL A 12 -4.35 -3.19 5.84
C VAL A 12 -4.29 -2.37 7.13
N VAL A 13 -4.89 -2.83 8.23
CA VAL A 13 -4.88 -2.14 9.53
C VAL A 13 -3.62 -2.40 10.34
N MET A 14 -2.96 -3.57 10.23
CA MET A 14 -1.57 -3.67 10.72
C MET A 14 -0.68 -2.73 9.92
N ALA A 15 -0.82 -2.69 8.60
CA ALA A 15 -0.08 -1.74 7.75
C ALA A 15 -0.45 -0.25 7.94
N SER A 16 -1.56 0.10 8.59
CA SER A 16 -1.99 1.51 8.73
C SER A 16 -2.19 2.00 10.17
N VAL A 17 -2.25 1.10 11.17
CA VAL A 17 -2.31 1.46 12.60
C VAL A 17 -1.03 1.06 13.34
N TRP A 18 -0.25 0.10 12.81
CA TRP A 18 1.03 -0.32 13.40
C TRP A 18 2.27 0.09 12.58
N VAL A 19 2.15 0.42 11.29
CA VAL A 19 3.30 0.75 10.40
C VAL A 19 3.52 2.27 10.23
N ALA A 20 3.25 3.06 11.27
CA ALA A 20 3.62 4.48 11.26
C ALA A 20 5.16 4.70 11.28
N SER A 21 5.94 3.65 11.58
CA SER A 21 7.40 3.69 11.56
C SER A 21 7.96 2.88 10.38
N PRO A 22 8.73 3.50 9.46
CA PRO A 22 9.51 2.80 8.44
C PRO A 22 10.41 1.69 8.99
N SER A 23 10.72 1.73 10.29
CA SER A 23 11.43 0.69 11.02
C SER A 23 10.73 -0.68 10.93
N ILE A 24 9.40 -0.75 11.04
CA ILE A 24 8.65 -2.03 11.02
C ILE A 24 8.58 -2.62 9.61
N ALA A 25 8.65 -1.78 8.57
CA ALA A 25 8.80 -2.26 7.20
C ALA A 25 10.18 -2.87 6.92
N GLN A 26 11.20 -2.52 7.72
CA GLN A 26 12.56 -3.03 7.63
C GLN A 26 12.85 -4.15 8.66
N GLU A 27 12.11 -4.19 9.77
CA GLU A 27 12.33 -5.10 10.91
C GLU A 27 11.21 -6.15 11.08
N GLY A 28 10.06 -5.98 10.43
CA GLY A 28 8.86 -6.81 10.63
C GLY A 28 8.09 -6.45 11.92
N PRO A 29 6.80 -6.83 12.05
CA PRO A 29 6.09 -6.69 13.32
C PRO A 29 6.68 -7.66 14.36
N PRO A 30 6.84 -7.27 15.64
CA PRO A 30 7.22 -8.22 16.68
C PRO A 30 6.11 -9.28 16.80
N PRO A 31 6.42 -10.58 16.68
CA PRO A 31 5.37 -11.58 16.71
C PRO A 31 4.88 -11.79 18.16
N GLU A 32 3.56 -11.94 18.36
CA GLU A 32 2.95 -12.22 19.68
C GLU A 32 3.43 -13.56 20.28
N VAL A 33 4.01 -14.43 19.44
CA VAL A 33 4.82 -15.59 19.80
C VAL A 33 6.08 -15.52 18.94
N PRO A 34 7.30 -15.51 19.50
CA PRO A 34 8.54 -15.54 18.71
C PRO A 34 8.42 -16.60 17.60
N GLY A 35 8.68 -16.22 16.35
CA GLY A 35 8.73 -17.16 15.24
C GLY A 35 9.84 -18.19 15.45
N ARG A 36 9.96 -19.13 14.53
CA ARG A 36 11.00 -20.16 14.64
C ARG A 36 12.40 -19.53 14.61
N VAL A 37 12.58 -18.45 13.86
CA VAL A 37 13.85 -17.71 13.82
C VAL A 37 14.16 -17.07 15.17
N GLU A 38 13.21 -16.39 15.82
CA GLU A 38 13.47 -15.70 17.09
C GLU A 38 13.59 -16.65 18.29
N SER A 39 12.93 -17.81 18.23
CA SER A 39 12.92 -18.78 19.33
C SER A 39 14.15 -19.71 19.37
N ASP A 40 14.86 -19.88 18.26
CA ASP A 40 16.10 -20.68 18.18
C ASP A 40 17.33 -19.75 18.15
N PRO A 41 18.21 -19.77 19.19
CA PRO A 41 19.38 -18.91 19.24
C PRO A 41 20.34 -19.04 18.05
N GLN A 42 20.45 -20.22 17.45
CA GLN A 42 21.31 -20.43 16.27
C GLN A 42 20.69 -19.79 15.03
N LEU A 43 19.38 -19.95 14.83
CA LEU A 43 18.66 -19.31 13.73
C LEU A 43 18.62 -17.79 13.90
N ALA A 44 18.44 -17.29 15.12
CA ALA A 44 18.49 -15.86 15.42
C ALA A 44 19.88 -15.27 15.09
N ALA A 45 20.96 -15.93 15.48
CA ALA A 45 22.33 -15.49 15.16
C ALA A 45 22.61 -15.54 13.64
N ALA A 46 22.16 -16.59 12.95
CA ALA A 46 22.28 -16.70 11.50
C ALA A 46 21.46 -15.61 10.78
N SER A 47 20.25 -15.33 11.26
CA SER A 47 19.38 -14.26 10.76
C SER A 47 20.05 -12.91 10.91
N GLN A 48 20.60 -12.60 12.09
CA GLN A 48 21.31 -11.35 12.36
C GLN A 48 22.51 -11.18 11.40
N ALA A 49 23.35 -12.21 11.27
CA ALA A 49 24.50 -12.16 10.37
C ALA A 49 24.11 -11.95 8.90
N TRP A 50 23.02 -12.58 8.45
CA TRP A 50 22.48 -12.37 7.10
C TRP A 50 21.96 -10.95 6.91
N HIS A 51 21.19 -10.41 7.87
CA HIS A 51 20.66 -9.05 7.81
C HIS A 51 21.78 -7.99 7.81
N ASP A 52 22.83 -8.18 8.61
CA ASP A 52 23.98 -7.26 8.62
C ASP A 52 24.72 -7.26 7.28
N ALA A 53 24.96 -8.44 6.70
CA ALA A 53 25.56 -8.55 5.38
C ALA A 53 24.67 -7.93 4.28
N TRP A 54 23.36 -8.16 4.34
CA TRP A 54 22.40 -7.57 3.42
C TRP A 54 22.37 -6.04 3.55
N ARG A 55 22.28 -5.51 4.77
CA ARG A 55 22.31 -4.07 5.06
C ARG A 55 23.57 -3.43 4.50
N ALA A 56 24.74 -4.02 4.72
CA ALA A 56 26.00 -3.50 4.18
C ALA A 56 26.00 -3.46 2.63
N ASN A 57 25.48 -4.51 1.97
CA ASN A 57 25.37 -4.55 0.52
C ASN A 57 24.37 -3.51 -0.02
N VAL A 58 23.22 -3.35 0.66
CA VAL A 58 22.22 -2.33 0.33
C VAL A 58 22.84 -0.94 0.46
N GLU A 59 23.49 -0.61 1.57
CA GLU A 59 24.11 0.70 1.75
C GLU A 59 25.17 1.00 0.69
N ALA A 60 26.05 0.03 0.38
CA ALA A 60 27.06 0.19 -0.67
C ALA A 60 26.43 0.43 -2.05
N HIS A 61 25.37 -0.30 -2.36
CA HIS A 61 24.63 -0.13 -3.60
C HIS A 61 23.94 1.24 -3.67
N LEU A 62 23.22 1.64 -2.62
CA LEU A 62 22.49 2.91 -2.59
C LEU A 62 23.42 4.13 -2.63
N ARG A 63 24.63 4.06 -2.05
CA ARG A 63 25.66 5.10 -2.24
C ARG A 63 26.05 5.23 -3.72
N THR A 64 26.18 4.11 -4.43
CA THR A 64 26.48 4.09 -5.87
C THR A 64 25.33 4.64 -6.71
N VAL A 65 24.09 4.31 -6.34
CA VAL A 65 22.88 4.84 -6.96
C VAL A 65 22.80 6.36 -6.76
N ALA A 66 22.91 6.84 -5.51
CA ALA A 66 22.87 8.26 -5.19
C ALA A 66 23.97 9.06 -5.89
N ALA A 67 25.16 8.49 -6.07
CA ALA A 67 26.27 9.13 -6.76
C ALA A 67 26.00 9.45 -8.24
N ARG A 68 24.98 8.84 -8.87
CA ARG A 68 24.54 9.18 -10.23
C ARG A 68 23.88 10.56 -10.29
N GLY A 69 23.36 11.05 -9.17
CA GLY A 69 22.84 12.42 -9.03
C GLY A 69 21.53 12.71 -9.76
N THR A 70 20.87 11.73 -10.37
CA THR A 70 19.55 11.95 -10.97
C THR A 70 18.49 12.10 -9.88
N PRO A 71 17.41 12.89 -10.10
CA PRO A 71 16.33 13.03 -9.11
C PRO A 71 15.74 11.67 -8.69
N ARG A 72 15.57 10.76 -9.66
CA ARG A 72 15.04 9.42 -9.44
C ARG A 72 15.97 8.56 -8.58
N ASP A 73 17.27 8.53 -8.90
CA ASP A 73 18.26 7.76 -8.14
C ASP A 73 18.40 8.28 -6.69
N LEU A 74 18.46 9.61 -6.51
CA LEU A 74 18.56 10.25 -5.20
C LEU A 74 17.32 9.97 -4.34
N LEU A 75 16.13 10.11 -4.91
CA LEU A 75 14.85 9.82 -4.23
C LEU A 75 14.81 8.37 -3.74
N VAL A 76 15.11 7.41 -4.63
CA VAL A 76 15.07 5.99 -4.29
C VAL A 76 16.13 5.62 -3.27
N ALA A 77 17.33 6.19 -3.38
CA ALA A 77 18.38 6.00 -2.39
C ALA A 77 17.94 6.48 -1.01
N GLY A 78 17.30 7.65 -0.91
CA GLY A 78 16.75 8.15 0.36
C GLY A 78 15.67 7.24 0.95
N TRP A 79 14.74 6.76 0.12
CA TRP A 79 13.69 5.86 0.60
C TRP A 79 14.18 4.51 1.07
N LEU A 80 15.10 3.90 0.33
CA LEU A 80 15.62 2.57 0.61
C LEU A 80 16.76 2.57 1.63
N TRP A 81 17.27 3.73 2.04
CA TRP A 81 18.34 3.81 3.03
C TRP A 81 17.91 3.11 4.32
N PRO A 82 18.70 2.17 4.87
CA PRO A 82 18.38 1.53 6.14
C PRO A 82 18.35 2.56 7.27
N ARG A 83 17.25 2.63 8.04
CA ARG A 83 17.06 3.61 9.15
C ARG A 83 16.83 2.95 10.50
N SER A 84 17.14 1.66 10.58
CA SER A 84 16.81 0.78 11.68
C SER A 84 18.11 0.35 12.38
N GLY A 85 18.11 0.33 13.71
CA GLY A 85 19.26 0.02 14.55
C GLY A 85 19.03 0.37 16.02
N ASP A 86 19.67 -0.37 16.93
CA ASP A 86 19.50 -0.22 18.38
C ASP A 86 20.18 1.06 18.94
N ASP A 87 21.05 1.68 18.15
CA ASP A 87 21.80 2.86 18.51
C ASP A 87 21.17 4.13 17.93
N VAL A 88 20.76 5.03 18.83
CA VAL A 88 20.06 6.28 18.49
C VAL A 88 20.91 7.19 17.60
N ASP A 89 22.24 7.23 17.78
CA ASP A 89 23.13 8.07 16.98
C ASP A 89 23.30 7.52 15.57
N ILE A 90 23.39 6.19 15.42
CA ILE A 90 23.37 5.52 14.11
C ILE A 90 22.06 5.83 13.41
N GLN A 91 20.94 5.72 14.13
CA GLN A 91 19.62 6.00 13.59
C GLN A 91 19.50 7.45 13.11
N ALA A 92 19.94 8.41 13.93
CA ALA A 92 19.92 9.83 13.59
C ALA A 92 20.76 10.15 12.34
N ARG A 93 21.96 9.55 12.21
CA ARG A 93 22.79 9.68 11.00
C ARG A 93 22.11 9.10 9.76
N ALA A 94 21.46 7.95 9.90
CA ALA A 94 20.73 7.33 8.80
C ALA A 94 19.55 8.19 8.32
N TRP A 95 18.79 8.77 9.25
CA TRP A 95 17.73 9.73 8.93
C TRP A 95 18.27 10.98 8.23
N ALA A 96 19.38 11.55 8.71
CA ALA A 96 20.02 12.69 8.08
C ALA A 96 20.48 12.39 6.64
N GLN A 97 21.06 11.21 6.40
CA GLN A 97 21.48 10.79 5.06
C GLN A 97 20.30 10.63 4.10
N SER A 98 19.22 9.98 4.56
CA SER A 98 17.97 9.85 3.80
C SER A 98 17.39 11.22 3.43
N GLY A 99 17.30 12.13 4.41
CA GLY A 99 16.83 13.50 4.21
C GLY A 99 17.68 14.27 3.20
N ALA A 100 19.01 14.21 3.31
CA ALA A 100 19.92 14.88 2.40
C ALA A 100 19.75 14.43 0.94
N TRP A 101 19.53 13.14 0.69
CA TRP A 101 19.27 12.64 -0.67
C TRP A 101 17.89 13.04 -1.19
N ILE A 102 16.86 13.04 -0.35
CA ILE A 102 15.51 13.50 -0.75
C ILE A 102 15.52 15.01 -1.06
N GLU A 103 16.23 15.80 -0.26
CA GLU A 103 16.42 17.23 -0.52
C GLU A 103 17.17 17.47 -1.83
N ALA A 104 18.25 16.73 -2.08
CA ALA A 104 18.98 16.80 -3.34
C ALA A 104 18.12 16.34 -4.54
N ALA A 105 17.28 15.32 -4.36
CA ALA A 105 16.34 14.86 -5.38
C ALA A 105 15.33 15.95 -5.76
N TYR A 106 14.77 16.64 -4.76
CA TYR A 106 13.87 17.77 -4.98
C TYR A 106 14.58 18.93 -5.68
N ALA A 107 15.79 19.30 -5.22
CA ALA A 107 16.58 20.38 -5.82
C ALA A 107 16.93 20.10 -7.30
N ALA A 108 17.20 18.84 -7.63
CA ALA A 108 17.49 18.41 -8.99
C ALA A 108 16.22 18.20 -9.86
N SER A 109 15.02 18.11 -9.26
CA SER A 109 13.79 17.85 -10.02
C SER A 109 13.37 19.04 -10.89
N THR A 110 13.41 18.82 -12.20
CA THR A 110 12.95 19.76 -13.23
C THR A 110 11.44 19.67 -13.50
N GLY A 111 10.78 18.59 -13.05
CA GLY A 111 9.38 18.29 -13.34
C GLY A 111 9.15 17.44 -14.59
N GLU A 112 10.21 16.91 -15.20
CA GLU A 112 10.14 16.03 -16.37
C GLU A 112 9.73 14.59 -16.01
N ASP A 113 9.82 14.23 -14.72
CA ASP A 113 9.47 12.91 -14.20
C ASP A 113 8.32 13.04 -13.17
N PRO A 114 7.05 12.90 -13.60
CA PRO A 114 5.90 13.03 -12.71
C PRO A 114 5.92 12.02 -11.56
N LEU A 115 6.54 10.85 -11.72
CA LEU A 115 6.63 9.86 -10.64
C LEU A 115 7.54 10.37 -9.51
N VAL A 116 8.63 11.07 -9.85
CA VAL A 116 9.52 11.72 -8.86
C VAL A 116 8.78 12.84 -8.13
N ASP A 117 8.05 13.68 -8.84
CA ASP A 117 7.29 14.76 -8.20
C ASP A 117 6.18 14.21 -7.29
N TRP A 118 5.48 13.15 -7.72
CA TRP A 118 4.47 12.44 -6.93
C TRP A 118 5.07 11.87 -5.65
N ALA A 119 6.19 11.17 -5.80
CA ALA A 119 6.95 10.61 -4.70
C ALA A 119 7.38 11.66 -3.67
N LEU A 120 7.89 12.81 -4.14
CA LEU A 120 8.37 13.90 -3.31
C LEU A 120 7.27 14.53 -2.45
N LEU A 121 6.00 14.52 -2.90
CA LEU A 121 4.86 14.98 -2.08
C LEU A 121 4.77 14.26 -0.73
N ASN A 122 5.14 12.97 -0.70
CA ASN A 122 5.12 12.15 0.52
C ASN A 122 6.51 12.06 1.18
N ALA A 123 7.58 12.00 0.38
CA ALA A 123 8.94 11.81 0.87
C ALA A 123 9.41 13.00 1.72
N CYS A 124 9.16 14.23 1.27
CA CYS A 124 9.64 15.43 1.92
C CYS A 124 9.16 15.59 3.37
N PRO A 125 7.83 15.61 3.66
CA PRO A 125 7.35 15.76 5.04
C PRO A 125 7.80 14.60 5.94
N LYS A 126 7.82 13.35 5.43
CA LYS A 126 8.25 12.16 6.19
C LYS A 126 9.73 12.18 6.58
N ASN A 127 10.57 12.98 5.90
CA ASN A 127 12.00 13.09 6.17
C ASN A 127 12.39 14.47 6.73
N GLY A 128 11.41 15.29 7.13
CA GLY A 128 11.69 16.64 7.65
C GLY A 128 12.28 17.60 6.62
N VAL A 129 12.19 17.29 5.33
CA VAL A 129 12.72 18.11 4.23
C VAL A 129 11.64 19.10 3.80
N ARG A 130 12.03 20.37 3.63
CA ARG A 130 11.13 21.42 3.13
C ARG A 130 11.13 21.42 1.60
N CYS A 131 10.05 20.89 1.02
CA CYS A 131 9.79 20.98 -0.41
C CYS A 131 8.61 21.94 -0.65
N ASP A 132 8.65 22.70 -1.75
CA ASP A 132 7.49 23.46 -2.21
C ASP A 132 6.42 22.49 -2.73
N ARG A 133 5.50 22.14 -1.83
CA ARG A 133 4.38 21.25 -2.12
C ARG A 133 3.47 21.80 -3.21
N GLY A 134 3.25 23.12 -3.23
CA GLY A 134 2.43 23.79 -4.25
C GLY A 134 3.03 23.64 -5.63
N ARG A 135 4.35 23.81 -5.76
CA ARG A 135 5.08 23.60 -7.04
C ARG A 135 4.98 22.15 -7.52
N LEU A 136 5.15 21.17 -6.64
CA LEU A 136 5.02 19.75 -6.99
C LEU A 136 3.60 19.43 -7.48
N LEU A 137 2.57 19.87 -6.74
CA LEU A 137 1.17 19.68 -7.14
C LEU A 137 0.86 20.34 -8.48
N GLN A 138 1.36 21.55 -8.72
CA GLN A 138 1.17 22.25 -10.00
C GLN A 138 1.76 21.47 -11.17
N ARG A 139 2.99 20.94 -11.02
CA ARG A 139 3.64 20.12 -12.06
C ARG A 139 2.86 18.84 -12.33
N LEU A 140 2.42 18.16 -11.28
CA LEU A 140 1.62 16.94 -11.39
C LEU A 140 0.28 17.19 -12.08
N MET A 141 -0.44 18.24 -11.70
CA MET A 141 -1.70 18.60 -12.37
C MET A 141 -1.50 19.03 -13.83
N THR A 142 -0.31 19.51 -14.19
CA THR A 142 0.03 19.82 -15.59
C THR A 142 0.34 18.56 -16.38
N ALA A 143 1.08 17.62 -15.78
CA ALA A 143 1.46 16.37 -16.40
C ALA A 143 0.28 15.39 -16.53
N ASP A 144 -0.64 15.42 -15.58
CA ASP A 144 -1.79 14.51 -15.49
C ASP A 144 -3.06 15.22 -14.98
N PRO A 145 -3.64 16.13 -15.78
CA PRO A 145 -4.79 16.95 -15.37
C PRO A 145 -6.08 16.14 -15.12
N GLY A 146 -6.14 14.91 -15.62
CA GLY A 146 -7.31 14.02 -15.52
C GLY A 146 -7.30 13.10 -14.31
N ASN A 147 -6.26 13.15 -13.47
CA ASN A 147 -6.09 12.22 -12.35
C ASN A 147 -6.71 12.77 -11.06
N ALA A 148 -7.78 12.11 -10.61
CA ALA A 148 -8.50 12.45 -9.41
C ALA A 148 -7.63 12.44 -8.16
N GLU A 149 -6.62 11.55 -8.07
CA GLU A 149 -5.79 11.45 -6.88
C GLU A 149 -4.89 12.70 -6.70
N VAL A 150 -4.30 13.19 -7.79
CA VAL A 150 -3.51 14.44 -7.77
C VAL A 150 -4.39 15.63 -7.35
N LEU A 151 -5.61 15.69 -7.88
CA LEU A 151 -6.58 16.72 -7.56
C LEU A 151 -7.06 16.63 -6.10
N LEU A 152 -7.23 15.43 -5.55
CA LEU A 152 -7.55 15.20 -4.14
C LEU A 152 -6.38 15.59 -3.22
N ALA A 153 -5.14 15.35 -3.63
CA ALA A 153 -3.95 15.81 -2.92
C ALA A 153 -3.86 17.35 -2.90
N ALA A 154 -4.23 18.01 -4.00
CA ALA A 154 -4.31 19.48 -4.10
C ALA A 154 -5.47 20.06 -3.28
N TYR A 155 -6.62 19.37 -3.27
CA TYR A 155 -7.74 19.68 -2.38
C TYR A 155 -7.29 19.64 -0.91
N HIS A 156 -6.60 18.57 -0.49
CA HIS A 156 -6.12 18.43 0.88
C HIS A 156 -5.15 19.55 1.27
N ASP A 157 -4.18 19.87 0.41
CA ASP A 157 -3.25 20.99 0.61
C ASP A 157 -3.99 22.33 0.78
N ALA A 158 -4.98 22.61 -0.07
CA ALA A 158 -5.79 23.81 0.04
C ALA A 158 -6.58 23.88 1.35
N VAL A 159 -7.13 22.74 1.82
CA VAL A 159 -7.80 22.65 3.13
C VAL A 159 -6.82 22.96 4.28
N GLU A 160 -5.61 22.39 4.24
CA GLU A 160 -4.58 22.66 5.26
C GLU A 160 -4.17 24.15 5.30
N ARG A 161 -4.08 24.78 4.12
CA ARG A 161 -3.84 26.23 3.99
C ARG A 161 -5.07 27.10 4.28
N LYS A 162 -6.22 26.50 4.60
CA LYS A 162 -7.51 27.18 4.82
C LYS A 162 -7.98 28.01 3.62
N ASP A 163 -7.59 27.60 2.41
CA ASP A 163 -7.97 28.21 1.14
C ASP A 163 -9.23 27.50 0.61
N THR A 164 -10.40 27.98 1.06
CA THR A 164 -11.70 27.34 0.77
C THR A 164 -12.04 27.36 -0.72
N ASP A 165 -11.66 28.43 -1.42
CA ASP A 165 -11.97 28.59 -2.84
C ASP A 165 -11.12 27.63 -3.68
N ALA A 166 -9.83 27.50 -3.38
CA ALA A 166 -8.98 26.51 -4.06
C ALA A 166 -9.42 25.08 -3.73
N ALA A 167 -9.77 24.81 -2.47
CA ALA A 167 -10.28 23.50 -2.07
C ALA A 167 -11.53 23.13 -2.89
N GLU A 168 -12.51 24.02 -2.99
CA GLU A 168 -13.71 23.73 -3.77
C GLU A 168 -13.41 23.52 -5.26
N ARG A 169 -12.52 24.32 -5.84
CA ARG A 169 -12.10 24.14 -7.24
C ARG A 169 -11.47 22.77 -7.48
N TYR A 170 -10.53 22.35 -6.64
CA TYR A 170 -9.88 21.04 -6.79
C TYR A 170 -10.84 19.87 -6.53
N TRP A 171 -11.78 20.04 -5.60
CA TRP A 171 -12.83 19.06 -5.35
C TRP A 171 -13.72 18.86 -6.57
N GLN A 172 -14.20 19.95 -7.19
CA GLN A 172 -15.00 19.89 -8.42
C GLN A 172 -14.18 19.37 -9.61
N ALA A 173 -12.89 19.69 -9.69
CA ALA A 173 -12.01 19.12 -10.70
C ALA A 173 -11.88 17.60 -10.51
N ALA A 174 -11.67 17.11 -9.28
CA ALA A 174 -11.59 15.68 -8.98
C ALA A 174 -12.91 14.95 -9.32
N ALA A 175 -14.05 15.60 -9.12
CA ALA A 175 -15.37 15.09 -9.52
C ALA A 175 -15.56 14.95 -11.04
N ASN A 176 -14.80 15.72 -11.82
CA ASN A 176 -14.82 15.73 -13.28
C ASN A 176 -13.56 15.08 -13.89
N ALA A 177 -12.72 14.46 -13.05
CA ALA A 177 -11.56 13.72 -13.47
C ALA A 177 -11.96 12.52 -14.35
N THR A 178 -11.02 12.06 -15.18
CA THR A 178 -11.24 10.95 -16.10
C THR A 178 -10.77 9.61 -15.53
N HIS A 179 -9.88 9.63 -14.55
CA HIS A 179 -9.31 8.43 -13.93
C HIS A 179 -8.80 8.73 -12.52
N TYR A 180 -8.46 7.67 -11.79
CA TYR A 180 -7.78 7.74 -10.50
C TYR A 180 -6.55 6.84 -10.56
N ARG A 181 -5.37 7.37 -10.23
CA ARG A 181 -4.11 6.60 -10.18
C ARG A 181 -3.28 7.03 -8.98
N GLY A 182 -3.18 6.15 -7.98
CA GLY A 182 -2.41 6.37 -6.75
C GLY A 182 -0.90 6.17 -6.86
N HIS A 183 -0.40 5.73 -8.03
CA HIS A 183 1.01 5.40 -8.29
C HIS A 183 1.66 4.43 -7.28
N PHE A 184 0.86 3.69 -6.51
CA PHE A 184 1.35 2.75 -5.50
C PHE A 184 2.25 1.67 -6.11
N SER A 185 1.79 1.04 -7.20
CA SER A 185 2.57 0.05 -7.96
C SER A 185 3.80 0.66 -8.62
N ASP A 186 3.70 1.89 -9.17
CA ASP A 186 4.81 2.58 -9.84
C ASP A 186 5.98 2.86 -8.88
N VAL A 187 5.68 3.38 -7.69
CA VAL A 187 6.67 3.64 -6.63
C VAL A 187 7.31 2.33 -6.15
N GLY A 188 6.50 1.30 -5.94
CA GLY A 188 7.00 -0.01 -5.54
C GLY A 188 7.91 -0.64 -6.59
N LEU A 189 7.55 -0.57 -7.87
CA LEU A 189 8.34 -1.11 -8.97
C LEU A 189 9.69 -0.38 -9.08
N LEU A 190 9.70 0.95 -8.91
CA LEU A 190 10.91 1.75 -8.88
C LEU A 190 11.87 1.29 -7.78
N MET A 191 11.37 1.06 -6.57
CA MET A 191 12.16 0.53 -5.45
C MET A 191 12.66 -0.90 -5.71
N ALA A 192 11.79 -1.81 -6.17
CA ALA A 192 12.18 -3.18 -6.47
C ALA A 192 13.26 -3.26 -7.54
N THR A 193 13.16 -2.46 -8.60
CA THR A 193 14.14 -2.43 -9.68
C THR A 193 15.53 -2.03 -9.19
N THR A 194 15.59 -1.20 -8.15
CA THR A 194 16.84 -0.82 -7.50
C THR A 194 17.36 -1.93 -6.60
N LEU A 195 16.53 -2.48 -5.70
CA LEU A 195 16.98 -3.53 -4.77
C LEU A 195 17.35 -4.85 -5.46
N ARG A 196 16.76 -5.18 -6.63
CA ARG A 196 17.15 -6.36 -7.41
C ARG A 196 18.60 -6.33 -7.91
N GLN A 197 19.25 -5.16 -7.92
CA GLN A 197 20.65 -5.00 -8.32
C GLN A 197 21.63 -5.16 -7.14
N VAL A 198 21.12 -5.27 -5.92
CA VAL A 198 21.94 -5.48 -4.73
C VAL A 198 22.50 -6.88 -4.71
N ARG A 199 23.79 -7.02 -4.36
CA ARG A 199 24.37 -8.33 -4.11
C ARG A 199 23.69 -8.96 -2.90
N VAL A 200 23.08 -10.10 -3.12
CA VAL A 200 22.39 -10.83 -2.07
C VAL A 200 23.38 -11.74 -1.32
N PRO A 201 23.47 -11.69 0.02
CA PRO A 201 24.20 -12.69 0.79
C PRO A 201 23.52 -14.07 0.72
N PRO A 202 24.30 -15.17 0.71
CA PRO A 202 23.73 -16.51 0.69
C PRO A 202 22.89 -16.75 1.95
N LEU A 203 21.73 -17.39 1.77
CA LEU A 203 20.85 -17.75 2.88
C LEU A 203 21.12 -19.21 3.27
N ASP A 204 21.40 -19.44 4.55
CA ASP A 204 21.56 -20.80 5.09
C ASP A 204 20.25 -21.61 4.89
N PRO A 205 20.29 -22.89 4.49
CA PRO A 205 19.08 -23.66 4.22
C PRO A 205 18.13 -23.81 5.42
N ALA A 206 18.64 -23.93 6.64
CA ALA A 206 17.81 -24.02 7.84
C ALA A 206 17.15 -22.68 8.15
N LEU A 207 17.89 -21.58 8.01
CA LEU A 207 17.35 -20.23 8.10
C LEU A 207 16.30 -19.96 7.02
N ALA A 208 16.57 -20.35 5.77
CA ALA A 208 15.64 -20.22 4.65
C ALA A 208 14.32 -20.94 4.90
N ALA A 209 14.38 -22.17 5.42
CA ALA A 209 13.19 -22.93 5.79
C ALA A 209 12.40 -22.25 6.92
N ALA A 210 13.08 -21.78 7.98
CA ALA A 210 12.45 -21.09 9.10
C ALA A 210 11.81 -19.76 8.69
N MET A 211 12.50 -18.93 7.89
CA MET A 211 11.93 -17.71 7.33
C MET A 211 10.73 -18.00 6.42
N GLY A 212 10.80 -19.07 5.62
CA GLY A 212 9.69 -19.52 4.79
C GLY A 212 8.43 -19.89 5.60
N GLU A 213 8.63 -20.44 6.79
CA GLU A 213 7.58 -20.77 7.77
C GLU A 213 7.03 -19.49 8.43
N ASP A 214 7.91 -18.64 8.97
CA ASP A 214 7.56 -17.41 9.70
C ASP A 214 6.83 -16.40 8.80
N PHE A 215 7.30 -16.21 7.57
CA PHE A 215 6.63 -15.40 6.55
C PHE A 215 5.48 -16.15 5.83
N ARG A 216 5.28 -17.42 6.18
CA ARG A 216 4.22 -18.29 5.65
C ARG A 216 4.20 -18.36 4.11
N ILE A 217 5.36 -18.51 3.48
CA ILE A 217 5.51 -18.57 2.01
C ILE A 217 5.03 -19.94 1.47
N GLY A 218 5.12 -20.99 2.29
CA GLY A 218 4.79 -22.37 1.91
C GLY A 218 5.94 -23.12 1.23
N ARG A 219 7.13 -22.53 1.25
CA ARG A 219 8.42 -23.12 0.87
C ARG A 219 9.54 -22.37 1.61
N ALA A 220 10.77 -22.86 1.52
CA ALA A 220 11.93 -22.10 1.98
C ALA A 220 11.97 -20.72 1.30
N ALA A 221 12.25 -19.68 2.10
CA ALA A 221 12.43 -18.33 1.60
C ALA A 221 13.65 -18.28 0.68
N THR A 222 13.49 -17.61 -0.45
CA THR A 222 14.61 -17.17 -1.28
C THR A 222 15.00 -15.76 -0.86
N PRO A 223 16.22 -15.34 -1.16
CA PRO A 223 16.59 -13.97 -0.86
C PRO A 223 15.79 -12.92 -1.67
N GLN A 224 15.29 -13.29 -2.85
CA GLN A 224 14.38 -12.47 -3.63
C GLN A 224 13.04 -12.26 -2.91
N ASP A 225 12.53 -13.27 -2.20
CA ASP A 225 11.32 -13.11 -1.39
C ASP A 225 11.55 -12.08 -0.27
N LEU A 226 12.70 -12.15 0.40
CA LEU A 226 13.05 -11.23 1.49
C LEU A 226 13.18 -9.78 0.97
N ALA A 227 13.87 -9.59 -0.15
CA ALA A 227 13.97 -8.28 -0.79
C ALA A 227 12.59 -7.77 -1.27
N GLY A 228 11.77 -8.65 -1.84
CA GLY A 228 10.42 -8.33 -2.28
C GLY A 228 9.50 -7.92 -1.13
N MET A 229 9.55 -8.66 -0.02
CA MET A 229 8.80 -8.33 1.20
C MET A 229 9.25 -6.98 1.80
N ALA A 230 10.56 -6.71 1.82
CA ALA A 230 11.07 -5.41 2.25
C ALA A 230 10.54 -4.26 1.37
N VAL A 231 10.55 -4.42 0.04
CA VAL A 231 9.95 -3.43 -0.88
C VAL A 231 8.47 -3.25 -0.61
N MET A 232 7.70 -4.33 -0.47
CA MET A 232 6.26 -4.25 -0.19
C MET A 232 5.98 -3.50 1.12
N GLY A 233 6.74 -3.80 2.18
CA GLY A 233 6.63 -3.11 3.46
C GLY A 233 6.93 -1.62 3.34
N ILE A 234 8.05 -1.25 2.70
CA ILE A 234 8.43 0.15 2.51
C ILE A 234 7.38 0.86 1.64
N ASN A 235 6.92 0.23 0.56
CA ASN A 235 5.91 0.79 -0.33
C ASN A 235 4.58 1.05 0.39
N ALA A 236 4.12 0.11 1.22
CA ALA A 236 2.96 0.29 2.07
C ALA A 236 3.13 1.50 3.01
N ALA A 237 4.31 1.66 3.62
CA ALA A 237 4.56 2.78 4.53
C ALA A 237 4.59 4.15 3.82
N ILE A 238 5.01 4.21 2.56
CA ILE A 238 5.26 5.49 1.88
C ILE A 238 4.20 5.90 0.85
N ALA A 239 3.61 4.93 0.15
CA ALA A 239 2.82 5.17 -1.06
C ALA A 239 1.32 4.89 -0.91
N ILE A 240 0.85 4.42 0.26
CA ILE A 240 -0.59 4.31 0.50
C ILE A 240 -1.20 5.73 0.46
N PRO A 241 -2.22 5.97 -0.39
CA PRO A 241 -2.84 7.27 -0.51
C PRO A 241 -3.62 7.63 0.76
N SER A 242 -3.64 8.91 1.09
CA SER A 242 -4.48 9.39 2.20
C SER A 242 -5.95 9.40 1.77
N LEU A 243 -6.74 8.49 2.32
CA LEU A 243 -8.20 8.47 2.09
C LEU A 243 -8.96 9.45 2.99
N SER A 244 -8.26 10.18 3.86
CA SER A 244 -8.86 11.13 4.79
C SER A 244 -9.69 12.22 4.09
N PRO A 245 -9.21 12.90 3.02
CA PRO A 245 -9.95 14.00 2.40
C PRO A 245 -11.32 13.55 1.85
N ILE A 246 -11.34 12.39 1.17
CA ILE A 246 -12.56 11.81 0.59
C ILE A 246 -13.49 11.25 1.67
N THR A 247 -12.95 10.50 2.65
CA THR A 247 -13.78 9.89 3.71
C THR A 247 -14.35 10.91 4.68
N GLN A 248 -13.69 12.04 4.91
CA GLN A 248 -14.20 13.14 5.73
C GLN A 248 -15.28 13.96 5.01
N ARG A 249 -15.08 14.29 3.73
CA ARG A 249 -16.04 15.07 2.96
C ARG A 249 -17.28 14.28 2.57
N CYS A 250 -17.10 12.99 2.28
CA CYS A 250 -18.17 12.09 1.84
C CYS A 250 -18.63 11.15 2.97
N ARG A 251 -18.74 11.65 4.21
CA ARG A 251 -19.14 10.82 5.36
C ARG A 251 -20.56 10.27 5.19
N PRO A 252 -20.77 8.95 5.33
CA PRO A 252 -22.10 8.33 5.14
C PRO A 252 -23.10 8.61 6.27
N GLN A 253 -22.60 9.04 7.44
CA GLN A 253 -23.37 9.13 8.69
C GLN A 253 -23.99 10.52 8.93
N LEU A 254 -23.64 11.50 8.11
CA LEU A 254 -24.35 12.77 8.08
C LEU A 254 -25.64 12.53 7.30
N ALA A 255 -26.75 12.43 8.01
CA ALA A 255 -28.07 12.45 7.41
C ALA A 255 -28.10 13.59 6.38
N GLU A 256 -28.30 13.21 5.12
CA GLU A 256 -28.51 14.08 3.96
C GLU A 256 -27.28 14.91 3.53
N LEU A 257 -26.23 14.24 3.03
CA LEU A 257 -25.40 14.89 2.01
C LEU A 257 -26.33 15.45 0.92
N PRO A 258 -26.25 16.75 0.58
CA PRO A 258 -26.98 17.33 -0.55
C PRO A 258 -26.82 16.49 -1.82
N ALA A 259 -27.85 16.42 -2.66
CA ALA A 259 -27.87 15.49 -3.80
C ALA A 259 -26.69 15.71 -4.78
N ASP A 260 -26.29 16.97 -4.97
CA ASP A 260 -25.12 17.41 -5.73
C ASP A 260 -23.80 16.96 -5.08
N ALA A 261 -23.67 17.12 -3.76
CA ALA A 261 -22.52 16.65 -3.00
C ALA A 261 -22.40 15.11 -3.06
N ARG A 262 -23.53 14.39 -2.94
CA ARG A 262 -23.57 12.93 -3.08
C ARG A 262 -23.18 12.48 -4.48
N SER A 263 -23.70 13.14 -5.52
CA SER A 263 -23.35 12.86 -6.92
C SER A 263 -21.85 13.04 -7.17
N THR A 264 -21.27 14.11 -6.62
CA THR A 264 -19.83 14.38 -6.69
C THR A 264 -19.02 13.30 -5.99
N CYS A 265 -19.35 12.98 -4.74
CA CYS A 265 -18.69 11.92 -3.97
C CYS A 265 -18.74 10.57 -4.70
N LYS A 266 -19.90 10.25 -5.28
CA LYS A 266 -20.13 9.01 -6.00
C LYS A 266 -19.26 8.90 -7.25
N ARG A 267 -19.10 9.98 -8.02
CA ARG A 267 -18.17 10.02 -9.16
C ARG A 267 -16.74 9.71 -8.76
N ILE A 268 -16.25 10.33 -7.68
CA ILE A 268 -14.89 10.07 -7.17
C ILE A 268 -14.75 8.62 -6.71
N TYR A 269 -15.74 8.09 -5.96
CA TYR A 269 -15.71 6.68 -5.57
C TYR A 269 -15.81 5.72 -6.75
N THR A 270 -16.49 6.06 -7.84
CA THR A 270 -16.47 5.25 -9.06
C THR A 270 -15.04 5.13 -9.60
N LEU A 271 -14.33 6.25 -9.74
CA LEU A 271 -12.93 6.25 -10.19
C LEU A 271 -12.02 5.45 -9.25
N MET A 272 -12.17 5.64 -7.92
CA MET A 272 -11.41 4.88 -6.93
C MET A 272 -11.70 3.38 -6.96
N ALA A 273 -12.94 2.98 -7.25
CA ALA A 273 -13.33 1.58 -7.33
C ALA A 273 -12.78 0.88 -8.58
N ASP A 274 -12.37 1.65 -9.60
CA ASP A 274 -11.73 1.16 -10.82
C ASP A 274 -10.20 1.03 -10.68
N ASP A 275 -9.61 1.63 -9.62
CA ASP A 275 -8.19 1.47 -9.31
C ASP A 275 -7.92 0.07 -8.72
N THR A 276 -7.07 -0.69 -9.41
CA THR A 276 -6.67 -2.03 -9.01
C THR A 276 -5.27 -2.09 -8.40
N SER A 277 -4.58 -0.96 -8.29
CA SER A 277 -3.18 -0.91 -7.81
C SER A 277 -3.05 -1.34 -6.35
N ILE A 278 -4.02 -0.98 -5.50
CA ILE A 278 -4.06 -1.32 -4.08
C ILE A 278 -5.49 -1.67 -3.64
N VAL A 279 -5.67 -2.65 -2.76
CA VAL A 279 -6.99 -3.17 -2.34
C VAL A 279 -7.80 -2.15 -1.53
N ILE A 280 -7.14 -1.22 -0.83
CA ILE A 280 -7.83 -0.29 0.07
C ILE A 280 -8.80 0.64 -0.69
N THR A 281 -8.50 0.99 -1.94
CA THR A 281 -9.33 1.90 -2.75
C THR A 281 -10.70 1.27 -3.09
N PRO A 282 -10.80 0.07 -3.71
CA PRO A 282 -12.09 -0.58 -3.93
C PRO A 282 -12.77 -1.02 -2.62
N ALA A 283 -12.00 -1.39 -1.58
CA ALA A 283 -12.55 -1.78 -0.28
C ALA A 283 -13.35 -0.65 0.39
N VAL A 284 -12.93 0.60 0.19
CA VAL A 284 -13.62 1.80 0.70
C VAL A 284 -14.71 2.26 -0.24
N ALA A 285 -14.46 2.25 -1.56
CA ALA A 285 -15.35 2.83 -2.55
C ALA A 285 -16.61 1.99 -2.84
N LEU A 286 -16.45 0.68 -3.07
CA LEU A 286 -17.56 -0.21 -3.48
C LEU A 286 -18.74 -0.22 -2.49
N PRO A 287 -18.52 -0.26 -1.15
CA PRO A 287 -19.62 -0.15 -0.20
C PRO A 287 -20.44 1.14 -0.34
N GLN A 288 -19.80 2.27 -0.64
CA GLN A 288 -20.49 3.56 -0.80
C GLN A 288 -21.34 3.58 -2.06
N LEU A 289 -20.81 3.02 -3.16
CA LEU A 289 -21.55 2.92 -4.43
C LEU A 289 -22.82 2.08 -4.29
N VAL A 290 -22.80 1.00 -3.49
CA VAL A 290 -24.01 0.21 -3.20
C VAL A 290 -25.02 1.00 -2.39
N GLN A 291 -24.55 1.76 -1.39
CA GLN A 291 -25.43 2.55 -0.51
C GLN A 291 -26.07 3.73 -1.26
N TRP A 292 -25.32 4.42 -2.10
CA TRP A 292 -25.74 5.64 -2.81
C TRP A 292 -26.20 5.41 -4.25
N ALA A 293 -26.48 4.16 -4.63
CA ALA A 293 -27.13 3.89 -5.90
C ALA A 293 -28.49 4.59 -5.97
N ASP A 294 -28.71 5.36 -7.03
CA ASP A 294 -29.93 6.13 -7.27
C ASP A 294 -30.99 5.28 -7.99
N THR A 295 -30.56 4.21 -8.67
CA THR A 295 -31.44 3.26 -9.39
C THR A 295 -31.15 1.82 -9.00
N ASP A 296 -32.12 0.92 -9.22
CA ASP A 296 -31.93 -0.51 -8.98
C ASP A 296 -30.88 -1.14 -9.90
N ALA A 297 -30.81 -0.68 -11.16
CA ALA A 297 -29.80 -1.14 -12.12
C ALA A 297 -28.39 -0.79 -11.64
N GLU A 298 -28.19 0.43 -11.15
CA GLU A 298 -26.93 0.86 -10.57
C GLU A 298 -26.60 0.11 -9.28
N ARG A 299 -27.59 -0.10 -8.40
CA ARG A 299 -27.40 -0.85 -7.17
C ARG A 299 -27.00 -2.29 -7.46
N ALA A 300 -27.61 -2.91 -8.46
CA ALA A 300 -27.28 -4.27 -8.91
C ALA A 300 -25.85 -4.34 -9.45
N ALA A 301 -25.45 -3.38 -10.30
CA ALA A 301 -24.08 -3.31 -10.83
C ALA A 301 -23.03 -3.12 -9.73
N ALA A 302 -23.28 -2.20 -8.79
CA ALA A 302 -22.39 -1.97 -7.65
C ALA A 302 -22.31 -3.18 -6.71
N ARG A 303 -23.43 -3.88 -6.49
CA ARG A 303 -23.47 -5.13 -5.70
C ARG A 303 -22.65 -6.23 -6.36
N GLU A 304 -22.74 -6.39 -7.67
CA GLU A 304 -21.97 -7.41 -8.37
C GLU A 304 -20.47 -7.13 -8.30
N ARG A 305 -20.05 -5.87 -8.49
CA ARG A 305 -18.65 -5.46 -8.30
C ARG A 305 -18.17 -5.72 -6.86
N LEU A 306 -18.98 -5.38 -5.86
CA LEU A 306 -18.67 -5.68 -4.46
C LEU A 306 -18.58 -7.19 -4.19
N ARG A 307 -19.45 -8.00 -4.80
CA ARG A 307 -19.44 -9.47 -4.66
C ARG A 307 -18.15 -10.07 -5.21
N GLN A 308 -17.74 -9.66 -6.41
CA GLN A 308 -16.49 -10.10 -7.04
C GLN A 308 -15.26 -9.68 -6.24
N PHE A 309 -15.22 -8.43 -5.79
CA PHE A 309 -14.16 -7.93 -4.92
C PHE A 309 -14.07 -8.72 -3.61
N ALA A 310 -15.21 -8.88 -2.92
CA ALA A 310 -15.25 -9.58 -1.63
C ALA A 310 -14.86 -11.05 -1.76
N TRP A 311 -15.22 -11.71 -2.87
CA TRP A 311 -14.80 -13.07 -3.15
C TRP A 311 -13.28 -13.21 -3.19
N VAL A 312 -12.61 -12.37 -4.00
CA VAL A 312 -11.15 -12.40 -4.11
C VAL A 312 -10.51 -12.05 -2.76
N TYR A 313 -11.00 -10.98 -2.12
CA TYR A 313 -10.46 -10.51 -0.85
C TYR A 313 -10.57 -11.56 0.24
N GLU A 314 -11.77 -12.09 0.50
CA GLU A 314 -12.02 -13.05 1.58
C GLU A 314 -11.30 -14.37 1.35
N ASN A 315 -11.27 -14.91 0.12
CA ASN A 315 -10.57 -16.16 -0.14
C ASN A 315 -9.05 -16.03 0.09
N VAL A 316 -8.44 -14.90 -0.28
CA VAL A 316 -7.02 -14.68 0.03
C VAL A 316 -6.81 -14.49 1.53
N MET A 317 -7.69 -13.77 2.22
CA MET A 317 -7.61 -13.65 3.68
C MET A 317 -7.73 -15.02 4.37
N GLN A 318 -8.60 -15.89 3.87
CA GLN A 318 -8.73 -17.27 4.35
C GLN A 318 -7.48 -18.11 4.04
N LEU A 319 -6.86 -17.96 2.87
CA LEU A 319 -5.54 -18.56 2.59
C LEU A 319 -4.50 -18.13 3.62
N TYR A 320 -4.52 -16.85 4.05
CA TYR A 320 -3.59 -16.37 5.05
C TYR A 320 -3.74 -17.00 6.44
N GLN A 321 -4.91 -17.56 6.74
CA GLN A 321 -5.20 -18.30 7.97
C GLN A 321 -4.84 -19.79 7.89
N ARG A 322 -4.58 -20.33 6.69
CA ARG A 322 -4.15 -21.73 6.53
C ARG A 322 -2.69 -21.89 6.98
N PRO A 323 -2.32 -23.10 7.45
CA PRO A 323 -0.91 -23.49 7.62
C PRO A 323 -0.09 -23.20 6.36
N ALA A 324 1.19 -22.85 6.54
CA ALA A 324 2.05 -22.43 5.43
C ALA A 324 2.22 -23.54 4.37
N ASP A 325 2.29 -24.80 4.78
CA ASP A 325 2.39 -25.98 3.91
C ASP A 325 1.08 -26.28 3.13
N ALA A 326 -0.05 -25.74 3.59
CA ALA A 326 -1.37 -25.90 2.98
C ALA A 326 -1.74 -24.76 2.00
N ARG A 327 -0.80 -23.87 1.70
CA ARG A 327 -0.99 -22.76 0.76
C ARG A 327 0.26 -22.57 -0.11
N ARG A 328 0.06 -22.03 -1.30
CA ARG A 328 1.13 -21.71 -2.25
C ARG A 328 1.17 -20.21 -2.50
N LEU A 329 2.29 -19.57 -2.21
CA LEU A 329 2.59 -18.25 -2.74
C LEU A 329 3.37 -18.41 -4.06
N PRO A 330 2.91 -17.86 -5.20
CA PRO A 330 3.68 -17.88 -6.44
C PRO A 330 5.03 -17.19 -6.28
N ASP A 331 6.07 -17.71 -6.95
CA ASP A 331 7.43 -17.16 -6.87
C ASP A 331 7.53 -15.73 -7.43
N ASP A 332 6.65 -15.40 -8.37
CA ASP A 332 6.53 -14.09 -9.00
C ASP A 332 5.42 -13.22 -8.37
N HIS A 333 4.88 -13.59 -7.20
CA HIS A 333 3.78 -12.86 -6.57
C HIS A 333 4.10 -11.37 -6.37
N VAL A 334 5.29 -11.05 -5.87
CA VAL A 334 5.73 -9.66 -5.69
C VAL A 334 5.83 -8.93 -7.03
N ASP A 335 6.29 -9.61 -8.08
CA ASP A 335 6.43 -9.03 -9.41
C ASP A 335 5.07 -8.73 -10.05
N VAL A 336 4.07 -9.58 -9.83
CA VAL A 336 2.68 -9.32 -10.23
C VAL A 336 2.10 -8.17 -9.40
N PHE A 337 2.31 -8.16 -8.08
CA PHE A 337 1.83 -7.08 -7.20
C PHE A 337 2.33 -5.70 -7.63
N LEU A 338 3.63 -5.59 -7.94
CA LEU A 338 4.25 -4.32 -8.30
C LEU A 338 3.95 -3.88 -9.75
N ARG A 339 3.63 -4.80 -10.66
CA ARG A 339 3.34 -4.47 -12.07
C ARG A 339 1.86 -4.28 -12.35
N GLU A 340 1.02 -5.13 -11.76
CA GLU A 340 -0.40 -5.26 -12.09
C GLU A 340 -1.32 -4.84 -10.94
N GLY A 341 -0.75 -4.63 -9.75
CA GLY A 341 -1.48 -4.21 -8.56
C GLY A 341 -1.83 -5.36 -7.62
N GLU A 342 -2.19 -4.98 -6.39
CA GLU A 342 -2.48 -5.94 -5.31
C GLU A 342 -3.63 -6.88 -5.67
N LEU A 343 -4.70 -6.38 -6.28
CA LEU A 343 -5.86 -7.23 -6.61
C LEU A 343 -5.53 -8.26 -7.70
N ALA A 344 -4.64 -7.93 -8.64
CA ALA A 344 -4.14 -8.88 -9.64
C ALA A 344 -3.28 -9.97 -8.98
N ALA A 345 -2.37 -9.57 -8.08
CA ALA A 345 -1.55 -10.51 -7.32
C ALA A 345 -2.38 -11.45 -6.42
N MET A 346 -3.47 -10.95 -5.84
CA MET A 346 -4.43 -11.75 -5.09
C MET A 346 -5.11 -12.81 -5.97
N ARG A 347 -5.57 -12.43 -7.17
CA ARG A 347 -6.14 -13.39 -8.13
C ARG A 347 -5.11 -14.43 -8.57
N HIS A 348 -3.89 -14.00 -8.86
CA HIS A 348 -2.78 -14.90 -9.18
C HIS A 348 -2.52 -15.92 -8.07
N GLN A 349 -2.54 -15.48 -6.82
CA GLN A 349 -2.43 -16.37 -5.66
C GLN A 349 -3.60 -17.35 -5.57
N LEU A 350 -4.86 -16.90 -5.77
CA LEU A 350 -6.02 -17.80 -5.76
C LEU A 350 -5.90 -18.89 -6.83
N GLN A 351 -5.50 -18.52 -8.05
CA GLN A 351 -5.29 -19.45 -9.15
C GLN A 351 -4.23 -20.50 -8.79
N ALA A 352 -3.11 -20.09 -8.20
CA ALA A 352 -2.05 -21.01 -7.78
C ALA A 352 -2.47 -21.98 -6.66
N ASN A 353 -3.56 -21.67 -5.94
CA ASN A 353 -4.15 -22.51 -4.90
C ASN A 353 -5.41 -23.25 -5.38
N GLY A 354 -5.72 -23.24 -6.69
CA GLY A 354 -6.87 -23.93 -7.26
C GLY A 354 -8.23 -23.35 -6.83
N ILE A 355 -8.25 -22.09 -6.36
CA ILE A 355 -9.48 -21.40 -5.97
C ILE A 355 -10.01 -20.65 -7.19
N ALA A 356 -11.31 -20.80 -7.47
CA ALA A 356 -11.97 -20.10 -8.57
C ALA A 356 -11.83 -18.57 -8.40
N LEU A 357 -11.65 -17.85 -9.50
CA LEU A 357 -11.50 -16.38 -9.46
C LEU A 357 -12.84 -15.65 -9.36
N GLU A 358 -13.92 -16.33 -9.73
CA GLU A 358 -15.28 -15.78 -9.69
C GLU A 358 -16.10 -16.43 -8.58
N PRO A 359 -16.92 -15.65 -7.86
CA PRO A 359 -17.81 -16.20 -6.85
C PRO A 359 -18.92 -17.06 -7.48
N PRO A 360 -19.17 -18.26 -6.94
CA PRO A 360 -20.25 -19.11 -7.44
C PRO A 360 -21.61 -18.44 -7.28
N ALA A 361 -22.61 -18.91 -8.04
CA ALA A 361 -23.96 -18.38 -7.99
C ALA A 361 -24.53 -18.49 -6.55
N GLY A 362 -25.11 -17.39 -6.06
CA GLY A 362 -25.69 -17.32 -4.71
C GLY A 362 -24.68 -17.21 -3.57
N TRP A 363 -23.36 -17.19 -3.85
CA TRP A 363 -22.36 -16.97 -2.82
C TRP A 363 -22.53 -15.61 -2.13
N GLN A 364 -22.29 -15.59 -0.82
CA GLN A 364 -22.32 -14.39 0.01
C GLN A 364 -21.05 -14.30 0.86
N PRO A 365 -20.51 -13.08 1.06
CA PRO A 365 -19.33 -12.84 1.88
C PRO A 365 -19.57 -13.20 3.35
N GLU A 366 -18.50 -13.59 4.04
CA GLU A 366 -18.45 -13.79 5.48
C GLU A 366 -18.46 -12.46 6.24
N ASN A 367 -17.90 -11.40 5.66
CA ASN A 367 -17.93 -10.07 6.23
C ASN A 367 -19.39 -9.57 6.39
N PRO A 368 -19.86 -9.34 7.63
CA PRO A 368 -21.26 -8.96 7.87
C PRO A 368 -21.67 -7.66 7.18
N ARG A 369 -20.74 -6.71 7.04
CA ARG A 369 -21.01 -5.43 6.36
C ARG A 369 -21.20 -5.63 4.87
N TYR A 370 -20.34 -6.41 4.20
CA TYR A 370 -20.51 -6.71 2.78
C TYR A 370 -21.78 -7.52 2.55
N ARG A 371 -22.04 -8.53 3.38
CA ARG A 371 -23.25 -9.35 3.29
C ARG A 371 -24.51 -8.49 3.36
N ALA A 372 -24.58 -7.59 4.34
CA ALA A 372 -25.73 -6.70 4.49
C ALA A 372 -25.97 -5.79 3.28
N LEU A 373 -24.91 -5.33 2.63
CA LEU A 373 -25.00 -4.53 1.41
C LEU A 373 -25.49 -5.35 0.21
N LEU A 374 -25.08 -6.61 0.10
CA LEU A 374 -25.51 -7.51 -0.97
C LEU A 374 -26.97 -7.97 -0.80
N THR A 375 -27.39 -8.29 0.43
CA THR A 375 -28.75 -8.79 0.70
C THR A 375 -29.77 -7.68 0.96
N GLY A 376 -29.33 -6.49 1.36
CA GLY A 376 -30.19 -5.42 1.85
C GLY A 376 -30.72 -5.66 3.27
N THR A 377 -30.32 -6.75 3.93
CA THR A 377 -30.66 -7.04 5.31
C THR A 377 -29.57 -6.49 6.22
N PRO A 378 -29.87 -5.65 7.23
CA PRO A 378 -28.84 -5.18 8.17
C PRO A 378 -28.15 -6.38 8.84
N PRO A 379 -26.86 -6.26 9.20
CA PRO A 379 -26.16 -7.35 9.86
C PRO A 379 -26.89 -7.68 11.16
N THR A 380 -27.33 -8.93 11.30
CA THR A 380 -27.89 -9.43 12.56
C THR A 380 -26.84 -9.23 13.64
N ALA A 381 -27.19 -8.46 14.67
CA ALA A 381 -26.35 -8.33 15.85
C ALA A 381 -26.03 -9.74 16.39
N PRO A 382 -24.79 -9.99 16.82
CA PRO A 382 -24.38 -11.28 17.37
C PRO A 382 -25.16 -11.67 18.63
#